data_AF-A0AB39N2A3-F1
#
_entry.id   AF-A0AB39N2A3-F1
#
_cell.length_a   1.000
_cell.length_b   1.000
_cell.length_c   1.000
_cell.angle_alpha   90.00
_cell.angle_beta   90.00
_cell.angle_gamma   90.00
#
_symmetry.space_group_name_H-M   'P 1'
#
loop_
_entity.id
_entity.type
_entity.pdbx_description
1 polymer ?
#
loop_
_entity_poly.entity_id
_entity_poly.type
_entity_poly.pdbx_seq_one_letter_code
_entity_poly.pdbx_strand_id
1 'polypeptide(L)'
;MCRAGYDTGTGAGAYAGPTSLALAGGRIWFGYGLDTWRGALGSLDLSGAQPVVTRDQGLDTFRGSPRLAATPQDPNTLVAAESDGNAAAVAVYDASTGQTDTRAQRVDPGPDGCESLQDVAPTPDGRQVVLACAAAHYHQVLRTADLADDGIHTTSWSPTAVAIAPDGTTAAGVYGPSWSDVQLFARGDSTAHTAWDFPAPSECADTTLVPGGLAWAPDGSRIFAVTETSGSSSLTLQVLNHPQVATTVTVQAPASSPRNHQLTLTGKLVAPVGFGAGTIVDIWRLDDPMAGEGTLIGSATVAADGTFRYLDQPKAKGDVQYTVQYYGDARHAYAHGSVAVTITSD
;
A
#
# COMPACT_ATOMS: atom_id res chain seq x y z
N MET A 1 -4.79 -13.08 -0.36
CA MET A 1 -4.03 -13.75 -1.43
C MET A 1 -2.70 -13.01 -1.54
N CYS A 2 -1.56 -13.68 -1.40
CA CYS A 2 -0.26 -13.05 -1.64
C CYS A 2 -0.12 -12.76 -3.14
N ARG A 3 0.31 -11.54 -3.50
CA ARG A 3 0.78 -11.24 -4.87
C ARG A 3 2.04 -12.06 -5.11
N ALA A 4 2.01 -12.95 -6.09
CA ALA A 4 3.17 -13.73 -6.48
C ALA A 4 3.39 -13.52 -7.98
N GLY A 5 4.24 -12.54 -8.32
CA GLY A 5 4.78 -12.41 -9.66
C GLY A 5 5.96 -13.36 -9.78
N TYR A 6 5.88 -14.35 -10.65
CA TYR A 6 6.99 -15.25 -10.94
C TYR A 6 7.41 -15.06 -12.41
N ASP A 7 8.68 -14.74 -12.62
CA ASP A 7 9.34 -14.94 -13.91
C ASP A 7 9.49 -16.45 -14.13
N THR A 8 8.78 -17.05 -15.11
CA THR A 8 8.76 -18.53 -15.27
C THR A 8 9.95 -19.10 -16.06
N GLY A 9 11.08 -18.39 -16.04
CA GLY A 9 12.35 -18.81 -16.60
C GLY A 9 12.54 -18.47 -18.08
N THR A 10 13.78 -18.16 -18.45
CA THR A 10 14.21 -18.00 -19.83
C THR A 10 14.22 -19.38 -20.51
N GLY A 11 13.14 -19.72 -21.21
CA GLY A 11 13.20 -20.79 -22.20
C GLY A 11 14.43 -20.57 -23.11
N ALA A 12 15.30 -21.56 -23.23
CA ALA A 12 16.52 -21.43 -24.02
C ALA A 12 16.17 -21.15 -25.50
N GLY A 13 16.69 -20.03 -26.02
CA GLY A 13 16.40 -19.48 -27.35
C GLY A 13 15.72 -18.11 -27.24
N ALA A 14 15.91 -17.23 -28.22
CA ALA A 14 15.54 -15.80 -28.14
C ALA A 14 14.05 -15.49 -27.83
N TYR A 15 13.16 -16.50 -27.75
CA TYR A 15 11.70 -16.36 -27.70
C TYR A 15 11.10 -17.28 -26.61
N ALA A 16 11.50 -16.99 -25.38
CA ALA A 16 11.24 -17.77 -24.17
C ALA A 16 9.76 -17.77 -23.75
N GLY A 17 9.37 -18.81 -23.00
CA GLY A 17 8.03 -18.99 -22.44
C GLY A 17 7.58 -17.88 -21.47
N PRO A 18 6.52 -18.12 -20.68
CA PRO A 18 5.92 -17.07 -19.86
C PRO A 18 6.92 -16.35 -18.93
N THR A 19 6.88 -15.03 -18.82
CA THR A 19 7.78 -14.26 -17.93
C THR A 19 7.05 -13.52 -16.83
N SER A 20 5.72 -13.47 -16.89
CA SER A 20 4.94 -12.81 -15.85
C SER A 20 3.58 -13.44 -15.77
N LEU A 21 3.04 -13.56 -14.56
CA LEU A 21 1.73 -14.14 -14.30
C LEU A 21 0.86 -13.17 -13.52
N ALA A 22 -0.42 -13.11 -13.86
CA ALA A 22 -1.43 -12.38 -13.08
C ALA A 22 -2.77 -13.13 -13.10
N LEU A 23 -3.57 -13.00 -12.05
CA LEU A 23 -4.92 -13.57 -11.98
C LEU A 23 -5.96 -12.47 -12.24
N ALA A 24 -6.72 -12.60 -13.32
CA ALA A 24 -7.81 -11.68 -13.67
C ALA A 24 -8.87 -12.39 -14.53
N GLY A 25 -10.14 -11.97 -14.42
CA GLY A 25 -11.26 -12.56 -15.15
C GLY A 25 -11.45 -14.06 -14.89
N GLY A 26 -11.02 -14.55 -13.72
CA GLY A 26 -11.04 -15.98 -13.38
C GLY A 26 -10.00 -16.83 -14.12
N ARG A 27 -8.99 -16.23 -14.75
CA ARG A 27 -7.93 -16.91 -15.53
C ARG A 27 -6.55 -16.51 -15.07
N ILE A 28 -5.58 -17.40 -15.28
CA ILE A 28 -4.16 -17.07 -15.13
C ILE A 28 -3.69 -16.48 -16.46
N TRP A 29 -3.37 -15.20 -16.45
CA TRP A 29 -2.77 -14.49 -17.57
C TRP A 29 -1.27 -14.58 -17.53
N PHE A 30 -0.65 -14.56 -18.71
CA PHE A 30 0.79 -14.59 -18.83
C PHE A 30 1.34 -13.75 -19.98
N GLY A 31 2.44 -13.04 -19.74
CA GLY A 31 3.20 -12.34 -20.78
C GLY A 31 4.27 -13.24 -21.38
N TYR A 32 4.48 -13.17 -22.70
CA TYR A 32 5.56 -13.88 -23.38
C TYR A 32 6.08 -13.10 -24.60
N GLY A 33 7.32 -13.39 -25.03
CA GLY A 33 7.89 -12.87 -26.27
C GLY A 33 7.46 -13.68 -27.50
N LEU A 34 7.08 -13.00 -28.57
CA LEU A 34 6.84 -13.60 -29.89
C LEU A 34 8.13 -13.60 -30.71
N ASP A 35 8.83 -12.47 -30.72
CA ASP A 35 10.18 -12.33 -31.25
C ASP A 35 10.99 -11.27 -30.47
N THR A 36 12.12 -10.78 -31.03
CA THR A 36 12.99 -9.78 -30.39
C THR A 36 12.32 -8.41 -30.27
N TRP A 37 11.22 -8.19 -30.99
CA TRP A 37 10.56 -6.89 -31.15
C TRP A 37 9.06 -6.95 -30.91
N ARG A 38 8.53 -8.10 -30.49
CA ARG A 38 7.10 -8.32 -30.26
C ARG A 38 6.88 -9.18 -29.03
N GLY A 39 5.99 -8.72 -28.17
CA GLY A 39 5.40 -9.51 -27.09
C GLY A 39 3.90 -9.69 -27.25
N ALA A 40 3.36 -10.63 -26.49
CA ALA A 40 1.93 -10.90 -26.44
C ALA A 40 1.52 -11.41 -25.05
N LEU A 41 0.21 -11.41 -24.84
CA LEU A 41 -0.44 -12.01 -23.69
C LEU A 41 -1.05 -13.35 -24.08
N GLY A 42 -1.07 -14.27 -23.13
CA GLY A 42 -1.86 -15.49 -23.17
C GLY A 42 -2.63 -15.67 -21.87
N SER A 43 -3.60 -16.58 -21.89
CA SER A 43 -4.41 -16.93 -20.73
C SER A 43 -4.54 -18.44 -20.60
N LEU A 44 -4.57 -18.90 -19.37
CA LEU A 44 -4.81 -20.28 -18.97
C LEU A 44 -6.12 -20.35 -18.18
N ASP A 45 -7.10 -21.04 -18.76
CA ASP A 45 -8.39 -21.34 -18.13
C ASP A 45 -8.31 -22.72 -17.45
N LEU A 46 -8.61 -22.74 -16.15
CA LEU A 46 -8.58 -23.93 -15.29
C LEU A 46 -9.98 -24.35 -14.81
N SER A 47 -11.05 -23.75 -15.36
CA SER A 47 -12.43 -24.02 -14.92
C SER A 47 -12.99 -25.34 -15.42
N GLY A 48 -12.42 -25.89 -16.50
CA GLY A 48 -12.81 -27.17 -17.10
C GLY A 48 -11.99 -28.36 -16.59
N ALA A 49 -12.36 -29.57 -17.03
CA ALA A 49 -11.64 -30.80 -16.70
C ALA A 49 -10.21 -30.86 -17.29
N GLN A 50 -9.92 -30.03 -18.28
CA GLN A 50 -8.61 -29.88 -18.91
C GLN A 50 -8.24 -28.39 -18.96
N PRO A 51 -6.98 -28.03 -18.69
CA PRO A 51 -6.52 -26.66 -18.87
C PRO A 51 -6.61 -26.22 -20.34
N VAL A 52 -7.10 -25.00 -20.59
CA VAL A 52 -7.20 -24.41 -21.94
C VAL A 52 -6.30 -23.20 -22.04
N VAL A 53 -5.39 -23.19 -23.02
CA VAL A 53 -4.48 -22.08 -23.29
C VAL A 53 -4.98 -21.27 -24.48
N THR A 54 -5.06 -19.95 -24.32
CA THR A 54 -5.30 -18.98 -25.40
C THR A 54 -4.06 -18.09 -25.53
N ARG A 55 -3.62 -17.81 -26.75
CA ARG A 55 -2.40 -17.02 -27.05
C ARG A 55 -2.74 -15.88 -28.01
N ASP A 56 -1.74 -15.05 -28.28
CA ASP A 56 -1.74 -14.00 -29.31
C ASP A 56 -2.77 -12.90 -29.01
N GLN A 57 -2.83 -12.49 -27.74
CA GLN A 57 -3.67 -11.41 -27.23
C GLN A 57 -2.84 -10.15 -26.94
N GLY A 58 -3.44 -8.96 -27.00
CA GLY A 58 -2.73 -7.68 -26.80
C GLY A 58 -1.60 -7.42 -27.81
N LEU A 59 -1.78 -7.89 -29.04
CA LEU A 59 -0.82 -7.72 -30.13
C LEU A 59 -0.58 -6.24 -30.47
N ASP A 60 0.61 -5.94 -30.98
CA ASP A 60 1.07 -4.60 -31.41
C ASP A 60 1.24 -3.56 -30.27
N THR A 61 0.97 -3.93 -29.02
CA THR A 61 1.18 -3.07 -27.84
C THR A 61 2.63 -3.11 -27.34
N PHE A 62 3.25 -4.30 -27.30
CA PHE A 62 4.50 -4.55 -26.58
C PHE A 62 5.62 -5.02 -27.50
N ARG A 63 6.83 -4.51 -27.26
CA ARG A 63 8.04 -4.87 -28.02
C ARG A 63 8.81 -6.03 -27.39
N GLY A 64 8.54 -6.31 -26.13
CA GLY A 64 9.06 -7.44 -25.37
C GLY A 64 7.96 -8.13 -24.58
N SER A 65 8.33 -9.12 -23.77
CA SER A 65 7.38 -9.81 -22.90
C SER A 65 6.86 -8.88 -21.81
N PRO A 66 5.54 -8.59 -21.73
CA PRO A 66 5.03 -7.65 -20.75
C PRO A 66 5.00 -8.24 -19.34
N ARG A 67 5.33 -7.41 -18.35
CA ARG A 67 5.01 -7.65 -16.94
C ARG A 67 3.52 -7.48 -16.73
N LEU A 68 2.89 -8.39 -16.02
CA LEU A 68 1.46 -8.39 -15.74
C LEU A 68 1.20 -8.12 -14.26
N ALA A 69 0.16 -7.34 -13.97
CA ALA A 69 -0.30 -7.08 -12.62
C ALA A 69 -1.83 -6.97 -12.55
N ALA A 70 -2.39 -7.45 -11.45
CA ALA A 70 -3.81 -7.41 -11.16
C ALA A 70 -4.04 -7.28 -9.64
N THR A 71 -5.24 -6.86 -9.24
CA THR A 71 -5.65 -6.75 -7.84
C THR A 71 -6.93 -7.57 -7.59
N PRO A 72 -7.04 -8.31 -6.47
CA PRO A 72 -8.25 -9.09 -6.17
C PRO A 72 -9.53 -8.25 -6.00
N GLN A 73 -9.39 -6.98 -5.66
CA GLN A 73 -10.51 -6.05 -5.42
C GLN A 73 -11.06 -5.45 -6.73
N ASP A 74 -10.35 -5.59 -7.85
CA ASP A 74 -10.84 -5.33 -9.21
C ASP A 74 -10.52 -6.54 -10.10
N PRO A 75 -11.26 -7.65 -9.93
CA PRO A 75 -10.87 -8.96 -10.44
C PRO A 75 -10.90 -9.07 -11.97
N ASN A 76 -11.50 -8.10 -12.68
CA ASN A 76 -11.62 -8.11 -14.13
C ASN A 76 -10.60 -7.21 -14.83
N THR A 77 -9.79 -6.45 -14.08
CA THR A 77 -8.81 -5.55 -14.66
C THR A 77 -7.44 -6.22 -14.68
N LEU A 78 -6.81 -6.20 -15.85
CA LEU A 78 -5.43 -6.63 -16.05
C LEU A 78 -4.59 -5.45 -16.50
N VAL A 79 -3.50 -5.16 -15.79
CA VAL A 79 -2.50 -4.19 -16.22
C VAL A 79 -1.32 -4.94 -16.81
N ALA A 80 -0.85 -4.48 -17.96
CA ALA A 80 0.35 -4.98 -18.61
C ALA A 80 1.28 -3.81 -18.90
N ALA A 81 2.55 -3.98 -18.60
CA ALA A 81 3.56 -2.96 -18.82
C ALA A 81 4.87 -3.58 -19.27
N GLU A 82 5.53 -2.94 -20.22
CA GLU A 82 6.78 -3.41 -20.81
C GLU A 82 7.64 -2.21 -21.16
N SER A 83 8.95 -2.36 -21.10
CA SER A 83 9.89 -1.36 -21.61
C SER A 83 10.99 -2.09 -22.36
N ASP A 84 11.28 -1.62 -23.56
CA ASP A 84 12.38 -2.09 -24.40
C ASP A 84 13.74 -1.50 -23.99
N GLY A 85 13.82 -0.97 -22.76
CA GLY A 85 14.95 -0.22 -22.25
C GLY A 85 14.90 1.27 -22.54
N ASN A 86 14.01 1.76 -23.43
CA ASN A 86 13.87 3.19 -23.73
C ASN A 86 12.56 3.77 -23.20
N ALA A 87 11.41 3.30 -23.70
CA ALA A 87 10.11 3.86 -23.35
C ALA A 87 9.15 2.75 -22.92
N ALA A 88 8.50 2.93 -21.78
CA ALA A 88 7.52 1.96 -21.33
C ALA A 88 6.20 2.09 -22.09
N ALA A 89 5.67 0.98 -22.59
CA ALA A 89 4.29 0.85 -22.98
C ALA A 89 3.49 0.27 -21.81
N VAL A 90 2.37 0.91 -21.48
CA VAL A 90 1.44 0.47 -20.44
C VAL A 90 0.05 0.32 -21.05
N ALA A 91 -0.63 -0.79 -20.75
CA ALA A 91 -1.99 -1.04 -21.16
C ALA A 91 -2.84 -1.57 -20.00
N VAL A 92 -4.10 -1.20 -20.01
CA VAL A 92 -5.14 -1.71 -19.11
C VAL A 92 -6.17 -2.45 -19.95
N TYR A 93 -6.45 -3.69 -19.58
CA TYR A 93 -7.39 -4.56 -20.26
C TYR A 93 -8.58 -4.90 -19.34
N ASP A 94 -9.76 -5.03 -19.94
CA ASP A 94 -10.83 -5.83 -19.39
C ASP A 94 -10.57 -7.31 -19.72
N ALA A 95 -10.53 -8.15 -18.70
CA ALA A 95 -10.32 -9.59 -18.82
C ALA A 95 -11.60 -10.41 -18.55
N SER A 96 -12.76 -9.76 -18.35
CA SER A 96 -14.00 -10.41 -17.91
C SER A 96 -14.56 -11.43 -18.91
N THR A 97 -14.23 -11.30 -20.19
CA THR A 97 -14.72 -12.17 -21.28
C THR A 97 -13.76 -13.32 -21.59
N GLY A 98 -12.62 -13.39 -20.89
CA GLY A 98 -11.53 -14.33 -21.21
C GLY A 98 -10.70 -13.93 -22.43
N GLN A 99 -10.96 -12.77 -23.01
CA GLN A 99 -10.09 -12.08 -23.97
C GLN A 99 -9.54 -10.78 -23.33
N THR A 100 -8.50 -10.20 -23.92
CA THR A 100 -8.01 -8.86 -23.52
C THR A 100 -8.72 -7.76 -24.32
N ASP A 101 -9.75 -7.14 -23.74
CA ASP A 101 -10.38 -5.97 -24.35
C ASP A 101 -9.66 -4.70 -23.87
N THR A 102 -8.94 -4.00 -24.76
CA THR A 102 -8.16 -2.81 -24.40
C THR A 102 -9.07 -1.70 -23.88
N ARG A 103 -8.85 -1.27 -22.63
CA ARG A 103 -9.51 -0.11 -22.02
C ARG A 103 -8.70 1.16 -22.22
N ALA A 104 -7.39 1.09 -21.99
CA ALA A 104 -6.47 2.22 -22.15
C ALA A 104 -5.07 1.71 -22.52
N GLN A 105 -4.33 2.54 -23.28
CA GLN A 105 -2.92 2.29 -23.61
C GLN A 105 -2.18 3.63 -23.64
N ARG A 106 -0.95 3.65 -23.14
CA ARG A 106 -0.07 4.81 -23.18
C ARG A 106 1.38 4.36 -23.38
N VAL A 107 2.12 5.14 -24.16
CA VAL A 107 3.57 5.00 -24.30
C VAL A 107 4.23 6.16 -23.58
N ASP A 108 5.31 5.86 -22.88
CA ASP A 108 6.17 6.80 -22.16
C ASP A 108 5.40 7.67 -21.13
N PRO A 109 4.75 7.05 -20.13
CA PRO A 109 3.99 7.77 -19.13
C PRO A 109 4.86 8.57 -18.15
N GLY A 110 4.27 9.58 -17.51
CA GLY A 110 4.93 10.43 -16.53
C GLY A 110 5.53 11.71 -17.12
N PRO A 111 5.88 12.69 -16.26
CA PRO A 111 6.39 13.99 -16.68
C PRO A 111 7.75 13.92 -17.39
N ASP A 112 8.63 13.00 -16.95
CA ASP A 112 9.98 12.83 -17.51
C ASP A 112 10.09 11.54 -18.36
N GLY A 113 8.96 10.92 -18.67
CA GLY A 113 8.89 9.61 -19.30
C GLY A 113 9.13 8.45 -18.32
N CYS A 114 9.10 7.23 -18.86
CA CYS A 114 9.30 6.00 -18.11
C CYS A 114 10.25 5.08 -18.88
N GLU A 115 11.54 5.29 -18.65
CA GLU A 115 12.62 4.45 -19.15
C GLU A 115 12.97 3.33 -18.16
N SER A 116 13.35 2.16 -18.69
CA SER A 116 13.77 1.00 -17.91
C SER A 116 12.77 0.63 -16.81
N LEU A 117 11.56 0.26 -17.22
CA LEU A 117 10.50 -0.22 -16.32
C LEU A 117 10.96 -1.48 -15.56
N GLN A 118 10.97 -1.39 -14.23
CA GLN A 118 11.38 -2.48 -13.32
C GLN A 118 10.19 -3.23 -12.72
N ASP A 119 9.11 -2.52 -12.38
CA ASP A 119 7.93 -3.11 -11.74
C ASP A 119 6.68 -2.22 -11.94
N VAL A 120 5.50 -2.82 -11.76
CA VAL A 120 4.18 -2.20 -11.90
C VAL A 120 3.21 -2.78 -10.87
N ALA A 121 2.49 -1.94 -10.12
CA ALA A 121 1.52 -2.40 -9.12
C ALA A 121 0.20 -1.60 -9.17
N PRO A 122 -0.96 -2.24 -9.40
CA PRO A 122 -2.26 -1.59 -9.26
C PRO A 122 -2.60 -1.36 -7.78
N THR A 123 -3.28 -0.26 -7.48
CA THR A 123 -3.85 -0.03 -6.15
C THR A 123 -4.94 -1.06 -5.85
N PRO A 124 -5.17 -1.41 -4.57
CA PRO A 124 -6.21 -2.36 -4.20
C PRO A 124 -7.56 -2.03 -4.83
N ASP A 125 -8.00 -0.78 -4.75
CA ASP A 125 -9.27 -0.33 -5.34
C ASP A 125 -9.34 -0.32 -6.88
N GLY A 126 -8.26 -0.71 -7.56
CA GLY A 126 -8.18 -0.79 -9.01
C GLY A 126 -8.22 0.56 -9.73
N ARG A 127 -8.17 1.69 -9.02
CA ARG A 127 -8.33 3.03 -9.62
C ARG A 127 -7.01 3.61 -10.14
N GLN A 128 -5.90 3.15 -9.62
CA GLN A 128 -4.57 3.63 -9.96
C GLN A 128 -3.60 2.48 -10.21
N VAL A 129 -2.52 2.77 -10.92
CA VAL A 129 -1.36 1.91 -11.06
C VAL A 129 -0.10 2.73 -10.81
N VAL A 130 0.84 2.15 -10.08
CA VAL A 130 2.14 2.75 -9.78
C VAL A 130 3.23 2.04 -10.58
N LEU A 131 4.09 2.82 -11.23
CA LEU A 131 5.21 2.34 -12.05
C LEU A 131 6.54 2.62 -11.35
N ALA A 132 7.45 1.66 -11.41
CA ALA A 132 8.85 1.84 -11.05
C ALA A 132 9.70 1.89 -12.32
N CYS A 133 10.08 3.09 -12.76
CA CYS A 133 10.91 3.33 -13.95
C CYS A 133 12.28 3.86 -13.52
N ALA A 134 13.35 3.11 -13.79
CA ALA A 134 14.65 3.35 -13.14
C ALA A 134 15.27 4.74 -13.45
N ALA A 135 14.93 5.38 -14.57
CA ALA A 135 15.49 6.67 -14.93
C ALA A 135 14.74 7.90 -14.34
N ALA A 136 13.54 7.71 -13.79
CA ALA A 136 12.64 8.82 -13.45
C ALA A 136 12.94 9.47 -12.09
N HIS A 137 13.65 8.81 -11.17
CA HIS A 137 13.86 9.27 -9.78
C HIS A 137 12.56 9.51 -8.96
N TYR A 138 11.43 8.99 -9.43
CA TYR A 138 10.13 8.95 -8.75
C TYR A 138 9.36 7.70 -9.22
N HIS A 139 8.40 7.23 -8.42
CA HIS A 139 7.42 6.26 -8.88
C HIS A 139 6.21 7.00 -9.47
N GLN A 140 5.87 6.73 -10.73
CA GLN A 140 4.76 7.38 -11.42
C GLN A 140 3.43 6.77 -10.99
N VAL A 141 2.43 7.59 -10.68
CA VAL A 141 1.05 7.14 -10.41
C VAL A 141 0.17 7.50 -11.61
N LEU A 142 -0.54 6.51 -12.16
CA LEU A 142 -1.47 6.68 -13.28
C LEU A 142 -2.87 6.24 -12.89
N ARG A 143 -3.89 6.89 -13.43
CA ARG A 143 -5.27 6.38 -13.36
C ARG A 143 -5.42 5.15 -14.24
N THR A 144 -6.07 4.10 -13.77
CA THR A 144 -6.31 2.90 -14.59
C THR A 144 -7.38 3.11 -15.67
N ALA A 145 -8.26 4.09 -15.48
CA ALA A 145 -9.36 4.37 -16.41
C ALA A 145 -8.88 4.86 -17.78
N ASP A 146 -7.80 5.65 -17.81
CA ASP A 146 -7.30 6.30 -19.02
C ASP A 146 -5.78 6.43 -19.10
N LEU A 147 -5.04 5.92 -18.11
CA LEU A 147 -3.58 6.05 -17.98
C LEU A 147 -3.06 7.50 -17.94
N ALA A 148 -3.91 8.46 -17.56
CA ALA A 148 -3.45 9.82 -17.29
C ALA A 148 -2.65 9.89 -15.98
N ASP A 149 -1.72 10.84 -15.91
CA ASP A 149 -0.92 11.10 -14.70
C ASP A 149 -1.82 11.53 -13.54
N ASP A 150 -1.63 10.91 -12.37
CA ASP A 150 -2.45 11.13 -11.17
C ASP A 150 -1.61 11.42 -9.92
N GLY A 151 -0.31 11.69 -10.13
CA GLY A 151 0.65 11.99 -9.07
C GLY A 151 1.97 11.25 -9.22
N ILE A 152 2.85 11.45 -8.23
CA ILE A 152 4.15 10.79 -8.12
C ILE A 152 4.44 10.48 -6.64
N HIS A 153 5.24 9.45 -6.40
CA HIS A 153 5.93 9.26 -5.12
C HIS A 153 7.40 9.62 -5.29
N THR A 154 7.86 10.66 -4.60
CA THR A 154 9.22 11.19 -4.77
C THR A 154 10.21 10.33 -3.99
N THR A 155 11.13 9.66 -4.69
CA THR A 155 12.12 8.76 -4.07
C THR A 155 13.58 9.18 -4.26
N SER A 156 13.84 10.21 -5.08
CA SER A 156 15.16 10.82 -5.37
C SER A 156 16.19 9.91 -6.04
N TRP A 157 15.90 8.62 -6.21
CA TRP A 157 16.78 7.59 -6.75
C TRP A 157 16.00 6.60 -7.60
N SER A 158 16.72 5.79 -8.37
CA SER A 158 16.17 4.89 -9.38
C SER A 158 15.16 3.89 -8.81
N PRO A 159 13.87 4.00 -9.15
CA PRO A 159 12.85 3.01 -8.80
C PRO A 159 13.19 1.59 -9.31
N THR A 160 13.02 0.59 -8.45
CA THR A 160 13.27 -0.83 -8.81
C THR A 160 12.12 -1.77 -8.49
N ALA A 161 11.31 -1.45 -7.49
CA ALA A 161 10.20 -2.30 -7.10
C ALA A 161 9.05 -1.45 -6.57
N VAL A 162 7.83 -2.00 -6.63
CA VAL A 162 6.67 -1.38 -6.02
C VAL A 162 5.68 -2.45 -5.54
N ALA A 163 5.23 -2.29 -4.29
CA ALA A 163 4.18 -3.11 -3.72
C ALA A 163 3.19 -2.24 -2.96
N ILE A 164 1.89 -2.52 -3.11
CA ILE A 164 0.83 -1.72 -2.47
C ILE A 164 0.08 -2.60 -1.48
N ALA A 165 -0.02 -2.14 -0.23
CA ALA A 165 -0.72 -2.81 0.84
C ALA A 165 -2.25 -2.80 0.61
N PRO A 166 -3.02 -3.71 1.22
CA PRO A 166 -4.49 -3.71 1.12
C PRO A 166 -5.16 -2.39 1.52
N ASP A 167 -4.49 -1.61 2.36
CA ASP A 167 -4.97 -0.35 2.91
C ASP A 167 -4.59 0.89 2.05
N GLY A 168 -3.94 0.65 0.91
CA GLY A 168 -3.49 1.65 -0.06
C GLY A 168 -2.10 2.23 0.19
N THR A 169 -1.36 1.78 1.21
CA THR A 169 0.02 2.23 1.46
C THR A 169 0.97 1.69 0.38
N THR A 170 1.74 2.57 -0.26
CA THR A 170 2.72 2.18 -1.29
C THR A 170 4.08 1.96 -0.63
N ALA A 171 4.67 0.78 -0.83
CA ALA A 171 6.09 0.52 -0.61
C ALA A 171 6.82 0.71 -1.93
N ALA A 172 7.63 1.77 -1.98
CA ALA A 172 8.41 2.17 -3.13
C ALA A 172 9.87 1.74 -2.92
N GLY A 173 10.31 0.77 -3.71
CA GLY A 173 11.69 0.29 -3.72
C GLY A 173 12.56 1.12 -4.66
N VAL A 174 13.76 1.47 -4.21
CA VAL A 174 14.77 2.16 -5.02
C VAL A 174 16.10 1.41 -5.00
N TYR A 175 16.89 1.65 -6.03
CA TYR A 175 18.32 1.33 -6.05
C TYR A 175 19.09 2.54 -5.53
N GLY A 176 19.59 2.45 -4.29
CA GLY A 176 20.35 3.52 -3.66
C GLY A 176 21.31 2.97 -2.60
N PRO A 177 22.56 2.61 -2.94
CA PRO A 177 23.49 1.90 -2.04
C PRO A 177 23.92 2.69 -0.78
N SER A 178 23.48 3.94 -0.62
CA SER A 178 23.81 4.79 0.54
C SER A 178 22.61 5.59 1.05
N TRP A 179 21.40 5.20 0.66
CA TRP A 179 20.15 5.85 1.05
C TRP A 179 19.10 4.78 1.38
N SER A 180 17.92 5.20 1.84
CA SER A 180 16.83 4.27 2.08
C SER A 180 16.45 3.48 0.82
N ASP A 181 16.44 2.15 0.91
CA ASP A 181 16.06 1.23 -0.15
C ASP A 181 14.54 1.09 -0.33
N VAL A 182 13.77 1.24 0.76
CA VAL A 182 12.31 1.10 0.73
C VAL A 182 11.67 2.28 1.44
N GLN A 183 10.83 3.02 0.73
CA GLN A 183 10.13 4.20 1.25
C GLN A 183 8.62 3.96 1.24
N LEU A 184 7.93 4.37 2.31
CA LEU A 184 6.47 4.21 2.40
C LEU A 184 5.72 5.52 2.22
N PHE A 185 4.73 5.48 1.34
CA PHE A 185 3.84 6.58 1.03
C PHE A 185 2.44 6.21 1.46
N ALA A 186 1.77 7.13 2.16
CA ALA A 186 0.34 6.97 2.37
C ALA A 186 -0.39 7.16 1.03
N ARG A 187 -1.63 6.68 0.95
CA ARG A 187 -2.44 6.79 -0.27
C ARG A 187 -2.57 8.25 -0.68
N GLY A 188 -2.13 8.57 -1.90
CA GLY A 188 -2.21 9.91 -2.49
C GLY A 188 -1.09 10.86 -2.06
N ASP A 189 -0.22 10.47 -1.13
CA ASP A 189 0.88 11.31 -0.68
C ASP A 189 2.08 11.20 -1.61
N SER A 190 2.72 12.33 -1.90
CA SER A 190 3.94 12.38 -2.71
C SER A 190 5.23 12.24 -1.89
N THR A 191 5.14 12.30 -0.57
CA THR A 191 6.29 12.24 0.35
C THR A 191 6.20 11.03 1.26
N ALA A 192 7.33 10.36 1.48
CA ALA A 192 7.38 9.19 2.35
C ALA A 192 7.21 9.59 3.82
N HIS A 193 6.45 8.81 4.59
CA HIS A 193 6.30 8.97 6.04
C HIS A 193 7.26 8.07 6.84
N THR A 194 7.82 7.05 6.20
CA THR A 194 8.85 6.19 6.78
C THR A 194 9.71 5.58 5.67
N ALA A 195 10.90 5.10 6.03
CA ALA A 195 11.81 4.45 5.11
C ALA A 195 12.71 3.43 5.82
N TRP A 196 13.19 2.44 5.08
CA TRP A 196 14.19 1.47 5.51
C TRP A 196 15.42 1.55 4.65
N ASP A 197 16.55 1.28 5.30
CA ASP A 197 17.87 1.15 4.71
C ASP A 197 18.39 -0.25 5.09
N PHE A 198 18.79 -1.04 4.10
CA PHE A 198 19.34 -2.36 4.29
C PHE A 198 20.83 -2.22 4.62
N PRO A 199 21.31 -2.79 5.74
CA PRO A 199 22.70 -2.63 6.12
C PRO A 199 23.62 -3.27 5.08
N ALA A 200 24.68 -2.55 4.71
CA ALA A 200 25.76 -3.06 3.90
C ALA A 200 26.46 -4.23 4.63
N PRO A 201 26.74 -5.36 3.96
CA PRO A 201 27.41 -6.50 4.59
C PRO A 201 28.89 -6.26 4.87
N SER A 202 29.52 -5.28 4.18
CA SER A 202 30.90 -4.85 4.40
C SER A 202 31.14 -3.46 3.81
N GLU A 203 32.29 -2.84 4.07
CA GLU A 203 32.67 -1.55 3.46
C GLU A 203 32.81 -1.58 1.92
N CYS A 204 32.92 -2.77 1.33
CA CYS A 204 33.16 -2.96 -0.11
C CYS A 204 31.98 -3.61 -0.84
N ALA A 205 30.82 -3.77 -0.19
CA ALA A 205 29.67 -4.42 -0.79
C ALA A 205 28.36 -3.84 -0.24
N ASP A 206 27.37 -3.73 -1.12
CA ASP A 206 26.06 -3.18 -0.82
C ASP A 206 25.01 -4.29 -0.75
N THR A 207 23.94 -4.06 -0.01
CA THR A 207 22.70 -4.84 -0.08
C THR A 207 21.74 -4.09 -1.00
N THR A 208 21.38 -4.67 -2.14
CA THR A 208 20.52 -4.01 -3.12
C THR A 208 19.19 -4.73 -3.27
N LEU A 209 18.11 -3.98 -3.43
CA LEU A 209 16.79 -4.52 -3.69
C LEU A 209 16.71 -5.08 -5.12
N VAL A 210 16.28 -6.33 -5.26
CA VAL A 210 16.06 -6.96 -6.56
C VAL A 210 14.84 -6.32 -7.25
N PRO A 211 14.90 -6.03 -8.57
CA PRO A 211 13.75 -5.52 -9.30
C PRO A 211 12.49 -6.36 -9.12
N GLY A 212 11.36 -5.71 -8.82
CA GLY A 212 10.10 -6.39 -8.51
C GLY A 212 10.10 -7.22 -7.21
N GLY A 213 11.15 -7.12 -6.40
CA GLY A 213 11.39 -7.94 -5.22
C GLY A 213 10.60 -7.54 -3.96
N LEU A 214 9.50 -6.79 -4.07
CA LEU A 214 8.69 -6.36 -2.93
C LEU A 214 7.30 -7.02 -2.90
N ALA A 215 6.86 -7.41 -1.71
CA ALA A 215 5.49 -7.87 -1.49
C ALA A 215 4.98 -7.52 -0.09
N TRP A 216 3.70 -7.20 0.03
CA TRP A 216 3.03 -7.04 1.31
C TRP A 216 2.46 -8.36 1.82
N ALA A 217 2.49 -8.56 3.13
CA ALA A 217 1.66 -9.54 3.79
C ALA A 217 0.18 -9.21 3.55
N PRO A 218 -0.72 -10.20 3.39
CA PRO A 218 -2.14 -9.95 3.13
C PRO A 218 -2.87 -9.17 4.24
N ASP A 219 -2.31 -9.17 5.46
CA ASP A 219 -2.82 -8.40 6.61
C ASP A 219 -2.23 -6.98 6.70
N GLY A 220 -1.32 -6.60 5.79
CA GLY A 220 -0.64 -5.31 5.78
C GLY A 220 0.39 -5.12 6.90
N SER A 221 0.69 -6.17 7.69
CA SER A 221 1.56 -6.07 8.87
C SER A 221 3.05 -6.04 8.52
N ARG A 222 3.43 -6.58 7.36
CA ARG A 222 4.82 -6.81 6.98
C ARG A 222 5.04 -6.61 5.49
N ILE A 223 6.26 -6.24 5.15
CA ILE A 223 6.80 -6.19 3.80
C ILE A 223 7.88 -7.26 3.69
N PHE A 224 7.84 -8.01 2.61
CA PHE A 224 8.88 -8.93 2.20
C PHE A 224 9.69 -8.27 1.10
N ALA A 225 11.01 -8.26 1.25
CA ALA A 225 11.92 -7.74 0.25
C ALA A 225 12.98 -8.78 -0.10
N VAL A 226 13.19 -9.02 -1.40
CA VAL A 226 14.28 -9.86 -1.89
C VAL A 226 15.46 -8.96 -2.21
N THR A 227 16.56 -9.18 -1.50
CA THR A 227 17.80 -8.41 -1.67
C THR A 227 18.91 -9.30 -2.17
N GLU A 228 19.88 -8.71 -2.86
CA GLU A 228 21.13 -9.36 -3.24
C GLU A 228 22.32 -8.58 -2.69
N THR A 229 23.44 -9.28 -2.47
CA THR A 229 24.71 -8.62 -2.15
C THR A 229 25.46 -8.32 -3.44
N SER A 230 25.89 -7.07 -3.62
CA SER A 230 26.63 -6.62 -4.80
C SER A 230 27.82 -7.52 -5.11
N GLY A 231 27.95 -7.96 -6.37
CA GLY A 231 29.04 -8.86 -6.79
C GLY A 231 28.88 -10.32 -6.37
N SER A 232 27.73 -10.69 -5.80
CA SER A 232 27.35 -12.09 -5.52
C SER A 232 26.06 -12.46 -6.25
N SER A 233 25.74 -13.76 -6.31
CA SER A 233 24.44 -14.27 -6.73
C SER A 233 23.55 -14.72 -5.55
N SER A 234 23.90 -14.30 -4.33
CA SER A 234 23.19 -14.68 -3.12
C SER A 234 21.96 -13.82 -2.91
N LEU A 235 20.78 -14.45 -2.90
CA LEU A 235 19.52 -13.80 -2.57
C LEU A 235 19.19 -13.99 -1.09
N THR A 236 18.69 -12.93 -0.46
CA THR A 236 18.22 -12.92 0.93
C THR A 236 16.80 -12.40 0.99
N LEU A 237 15.95 -13.04 1.80
CA LEU A 237 14.61 -12.55 2.11
C LEU A 237 14.67 -11.69 3.37
N GLN A 238 14.43 -10.40 3.22
CA GLN A 238 14.23 -9.44 4.31
C GLN A 238 12.74 -9.38 4.69
N VAL A 239 12.48 -9.26 5.99
CA VAL A 239 11.12 -9.10 6.53
C VAL A 239 11.06 -7.81 7.34
N LEU A 240 10.32 -6.83 6.84
CA LEU A 240 10.17 -5.52 7.45
C LEU A 240 8.79 -5.44 8.10
N ASN A 241 8.73 -5.00 9.35
CA ASN A 241 7.45 -4.75 10.00
C ASN A 241 6.92 -3.38 9.54
N HIS A 242 5.64 -3.32 9.18
CA HIS A 242 4.98 -2.05 8.93
C HIS A 242 4.93 -1.27 10.26
N PRO A 243 5.58 -0.09 10.37
CA PRO A 243 5.69 0.58 11.64
C PRO A 243 4.39 1.32 11.91
N GLN A 244 3.93 1.24 13.15
CA GLN A 244 2.87 2.12 13.61
C GLN A 244 3.39 3.56 13.65
N VAL A 245 2.59 4.51 13.16
CA VAL A 245 2.86 5.92 13.30
C VAL A 245 2.44 6.43 14.68
N ALA A 246 3.22 7.37 15.21
CA ALA A 246 2.90 8.02 16.47
C ALA A 246 1.49 8.64 16.40
N THR A 247 0.68 8.34 17.40
CA THR A 247 -0.71 8.80 17.48
C THR A 247 -0.91 9.53 18.80
N THR A 248 -1.71 10.59 18.76
CA THR A 248 -2.00 11.40 19.94
C THR A 248 -3.50 11.58 20.11
N VAL A 249 -3.95 11.54 21.36
CA VAL A 249 -5.34 11.82 21.76
C VAL A 249 -5.33 13.09 22.59
N THR A 250 -6.11 14.07 22.17
CA THR A 250 -6.44 15.24 23.00
C THR A 250 -7.90 15.18 23.40
N VAL A 251 -8.21 15.52 24.64
CA VAL A 251 -9.58 15.58 25.16
C VAL A 251 -9.76 16.87 25.94
N GLN A 252 -10.93 17.49 25.76
CA GLN A 252 -11.38 18.66 26.49
C GLN A 252 -12.76 18.41 27.09
N ALA A 253 -12.99 19.06 28.22
CA ALA A 253 -14.26 19.11 28.91
C ALA A 253 -14.39 20.46 29.62
N PRO A 254 -15.63 20.90 29.95
CA PRO A 254 -15.83 21.95 30.95
C PRO A 254 -15.06 21.66 32.24
N ALA A 255 -14.50 22.69 32.89
CA ALA A 255 -13.78 22.52 34.15
C ALA A 255 -14.67 22.02 35.30
N SER A 256 -15.98 22.29 35.22
CA SER A 256 -16.97 21.80 36.18
C SER A 256 -18.32 21.53 35.52
N SER A 257 -19.13 20.71 36.17
CA SER A 257 -20.51 20.42 35.77
C SER A 257 -21.37 20.09 36.99
N PRO A 258 -22.63 20.55 37.05
CA PRO A 258 -23.56 20.08 38.08
C PRO A 258 -23.77 18.57 37.99
N ARG A 259 -23.94 17.92 39.14
CA ARG A 259 -24.28 16.50 39.18
C ARG A 259 -25.56 16.23 38.38
N ASN A 260 -25.61 15.08 37.70
CA ASN A 260 -26.75 14.66 36.89
C ASN A 260 -27.05 15.59 35.69
N HIS A 261 -26.18 16.53 35.34
CA HIS A 261 -26.32 17.32 34.12
C HIS A 261 -25.50 16.70 32.97
N GLN A 262 -25.94 16.99 31.74
CA GLN A 262 -25.21 16.54 30.55
C GLN A 262 -23.86 17.26 30.47
N LEU A 263 -22.80 16.47 30.44
CA LEU A 263 -21.43 16.89 30.20
C LEU A 263 -21.03 16.46 28.79
N THR A 264 -20.43 17.38 28.03
CA THR A 264 -19.87 17.05 26.71
C THR A 264 -18.36 16.97 26.81
N LEU A 265 -17.81 15.83 26.38
CA LEU A 265 -16.40 15.66 26.08
C LEU A 265 -16.21 15.86 24.58
N THR A 266 -15.21 16.65 24.21
CA THR A 266 -14.75 16.78 22.83
C THR A 266 -13.28 16.41 22.76
N GLY A 267 -12.83 15.91 21.63
CA GLY A 267 -11.40 15.64 21.47
C GLY A 267 -11.01 15.41 20.03
N LYS A 268 -9.71 15.17 19.86
CA LYS A 268 -9.11 14.92 18.57
C LYS A 268 -8.06 13.83 18.65
N LEU A 269 -8.17 12.86 17.75
CA LEU A 269 -7.16 11.87 17.44
C LEU A 269 -6.31 12.39 16.27
N VAL A 270 -4.99 12.37 16.41
CA VAL A 270 -4.07 12.92 15.41
C VAL A 270 -2.94 11.94 15.16
N ALA A 271 -2.66 11.69 13.88
CA ALA A 271 -1.51 10.94 13.40
C ALA A 271 -1.03 11.51 12.04
N PRO A 272 0.20 11.21 11.60
CA PRO A 272 0.70 11.59 10.28
C PRO A 272 -0.10 10.96 9.11
N VAL A 273 -0.75 9.82 9.35
CA VAL A 273 -1.61 9.14 8.38
C VAL A 273 -3.05 9.25 8.88
N GLY A 274 -4.01 9.38 7.95
CA GLY A 274 -5.43 9.51 8.28
C GLY A 274 -6.03 8.22 8.86
N PHE A 275 -7.07 8.38 9.67
CA PHE A 275 -7.81 7.26 10.26
C PHE A 275 -8.84 6.68 9.27
N GLY A 276 -9.03 5.36 9.31
CA GLY A 276 -10.02 4.68 8.49
C GLY A 276 -11.46 4.93 8.96
N ALA A 277 -12.43 4.62 8.10
CA ALA A 277 -13.83 4.62 8.51
C ALA A 277 -14.07 3.59 9.62
N GLY A 278 -14.83 3.96 10.65
CA GLY A 278 -15.14 3.08 11.78
C GLY A 278 -14.11 3.11 12.92
N THR A 279 -13.10 3.98 12.87
CA THR A 279 -12.22 4.22 14.01
C THR A 279 -13.02 4.70 15.22
N ILE A 280 -12.72 4.13 16.39
CA ILE A 280 -13.34 4.45 17.67
C ILE A 280 -12.30 4.76 18.74
N VAL A 281 -12.71 5.54 19.75
CA VAL A 281 -11.98 5.71 21.00
C VAL A 281 -12.86 5.28 22.16
N ASP A 282 -12.25 4.71 23.20
CA ASP A 282 -12.93 4.28 24.41
C ASP A 282 -12.82 5.33 25.51
N ILE A 283 -13.92 5.60 26.20
CA ILE A 283 -14.01 6.61 27.25
C ILE A 283 -14.13 5.89 28.58
N TRP A 284 -13.10 6.06 29.40
CA TRP A 284 -13.02 5.58 30.77
C TRP A 284 -13.27 6.74 31.73
N ARG A 285 -13.99 6.47 32.81
CA ARG A 285 -14.29 7.45 33.87
C ARG A 285 -13.88 6.91 35.23
N LEU A 286 -13.09 7.70 35.96
CA LEU A 286 -12.71 7.43 37.34
C LEU A 286 -13.46 8.42 38.25
N ASP A 287 -14.48 7.91 38.94
CA ASP A 287 -15.38 8.70 39.80
C ASP A 287 -14.79 8.98 41.19
N ASP A 288 -13.79 8.20 41.60
CA ASP A 288 -13.00 8.40 42.82
C ASP A 288 -11.52 8.11 42.51
N PRO A 289 -10.63 9.12 42.52
CA PRO A 289 -9.21 8.93 42.27
C PRO A 289 -8.52 7.92 43.22
N MET A 290 -9.08 7.67 44.41
CA MET A 290 -8.56 6.71 45.37
C MET A 290 -9.00 5.27 45.10
N ALA A 291 -9.99 5.05 44.23
CA ALA A 291 -10.46 3.71 43.85
C ALA A 291 -9.54 3.00 42.85
N GLY A 292 -8.60 3.73 42.23
CA GLY A 292 -7.50 3.18 41.44
C GLY A 292 -7.84 2.73 40.01
N GLU A 293 -9.05 2.20 39.76
CA GLU A 293 -9.46 1.74 38.42
C GLU A 293 -10.68 2.52 37.90
N GLY A 294 -10.55 3.05 36.69
CA GLY A 294 -11.67 3.70 35.99
C GLY A 294 -12.65 2.67 35.41
N THR A 295 -13.88 3.10 35.15
CA THR A 295 -14.91 2.29 34.49
C THR A 295 -15.04 2.70 33.03
N LEU A 296 -15.07 1.74 32.10
CA LEU A 296 -15.43 2.00 30.70
C LEU A 296 -16.90 2.43 30.64
N ILE A 297 -17.17 3.67 30.23
CA ILE A 297 -18.53 4.21 30.18
C ILE A 297 -19.13 4.19 28.77
N GLY A 298 -18.29 4.04 27.74
CA GLY A 298 -18.71 3.92 26.34
C GLY A 298 -17.58 4.22 25.37
N SER A 299 -17.92 4.32 24.09
CA SER A 299 -16.98 4.64 23.00
C SER A 299 -17.54 5.76 22.12
N ALA A 300 -16.66 6.49 21.44
CA ALA A 300 -17.02 7.50 20.45
C ALA A 300 -16.38 7.19 19.10
N THR A 301 -17.16 7.36 18.02
CA THR A 301 -16.63 7.28 16.65
C THR A 301 -15.78 8.52 16.35
N VAL A 302 -14.65 8.29 15.67
CA VAL A 302 -13.75 9.33 15.19
C VAL A 302 -14.16 9.73 13.78
N ALA A 303 -14.41 11.01 13.56
CA ALA A 303 -14.69 11.56 12.24
C ALA A 303 -13.43 11.55 11.36
N ALA A 304 -13.59 11.73 10.05
CA ALA A 304 -12.47 11.72 9.10
C ALA A 304 -11.40 12.80 9.38
N ASP A 305 -11.77 13.90 10.03
CA ASP A 305 -10.85 14.96 10.46
C ASP A 305 -10.17 14.68 11.82
N GLY A 306 -10.39 13.48 12.38
CA GLY A 306 -9.87 13.04 13.67
C GLY A 306 -10.69 13.50 14.87
N THR A 307 -11.76 14.27 14.70
CA THR A 307 -12.55 14.77 15.84
C THR A 307 -13.51 13.72 16.38
N PHE A 308 -13.79 13.78 17.68
CA PHE A 308 -14.81 12.95 18.32
C PHE A 308 -15.56 13.73 19.40
N ARG A 309 -16.76 13.25 19.72
CA ARG A 309 -17.62 13.81 20.77
C ARG A 309 -18.26 12.68 21.58
N TYR A 310 -18.31 12.85 22.89
CA TYR A 310 -18.99 11.93 23.80
C TYR A 310 -19.85 12.72 24.80
N LEU A 311 -21.02 12.17 25.14
CA LEU A 311 -21.93 12.75 26.14
C LEU A 311 -21.96 11.85 27.35
N ASP A 312 -21.73 12.43 28.52
CA ASP A 312 -21.87 11.74 29.81
C ASP A 312 -22.83 12.50 30.74
N GLN A 313 -23.30 11.81 31.78
CA GLN A 313 -24.10 12.36 32.85
C GLN A 313 -23.59 11.82 34.20
N PRO A 314 -22.52 12.41 34.75
CA PRO A 314 -21.88 11.92 35.97
C PRO A 314 -22.78 12.06 37.20
N LYS A 315 -22.81 11.00 38.01
CA LYS A 315 -23.67 10.88 39.20
C LYS A 315 -22.92 11.08 40.52
N ALA A 316 -21.61 10.80 40.52
CA ALA A 316 -20.75 11.03 41.65
C ALA A 316 -20.37 12.52 41.74
N LYS A 317 -20.24 13.04 42.97
CA LYS A 317 -19.75 14.39 43.23
C LYS A 317 -18.25 14.33 43.54
N GLY A 318 -17.54 15.38 43.17
CA GLY A 318 -16.09 15.49 43.36
C GLY A 318 -15.37 15.54 42.03
N ASP A 319 -14.06 15.39 42.07
CA ASP A 319 -13.25 15.40 40.85
C ASP A 319 -13.36 14.05 40.16
N VAL A 320 -13.86 14.09 38.93
CA VAL A 320 -13.99 12.94 38.05
C VAL A 320 -12.94 13.06 36.95
N GLN A 321 -12.16 12.01 36.73
CA GLN A 321 -11.19 11.96 35.64
C GLN A 321 -11.75 11.15 34.48
N TYR A 322 -11.73 11.74 33.29
CA TYR A 322 -11.99 11.05 32.04
C TYR A 322 -10.68 10.72 31.37
N THR A 323 -10.56 9.50 30.87
CA THR A 323 -9.44 9.04 30.05
C THR A 323 -10.00 8.50 28.75
N VAL A 324 -9.61 9.10 27.65
CA VAL A 324 -9.93 8.61 26.31
C VAL A 324 -8.76 7.77 25.83
N GLN A 325 -9.03 6.52 25.48
CA GLN A 325 -8.04 5.56 24.99
C GLN A 325 -8.31 5.22 23.53
N TYR A 326 -7.26 5.26 22.73
CA TYR A 326 -7.21 4.69 21.41
C TYR A 326 -6.25 3.51 21.44
N TYR A 327 -6.75 2.30 21.21
CA TYR A 327 -5.94 1.09 21.36
C TYR A 327 -4.88 0.89 20.27
N GLY A 328 -4.90 1.72 19.24
CA GLY A 328 -4.07 1.54 18.06
C GLY A 328 -4.74 0.62 17.03
N ASP A 329 -4.13 0.55 15.86
CA ASP A 329 -4.46 -0.39 14.80
C ASP A 329 -3.17 -0.81 14.06
N ALA A 330 -3.28 -1.43 12.89
CA ALA A 330 -2.10 -1.84 12.11
C ALA A 330 -1.19 -0.67 11.70
N ARG A 331 -1.71 0.56 11.62
CA ARG A 331 -0.99 1.77 11.20
C ARG A 331 -0.74 2.76 12.32
N HIS A 332 -1.53 2.75 13.38
CA HIS A 332 -1.53 3.79 14.40
C HIS A 332 -1.16 3.21 15.76
N ALA A 333 -0.21 3.85 16.44
CA ALA A 333 0.21 3.44 17.78
C ALA A 333 -0.91 3.66 18.80
N TYR A 334 -0.86 2.91 19.90
CA TYR A 334 -1.68 3.18 21.09
C TYR A 334 -1.51 4.63 21.56
N ALA A 335 -2.61 5.28 21.92
CA ALA A 335 -2.61 6.65 22.43
C ALA A 335 -3.70 6.84 23.49
N HIS A 336 -3.49 7.77 24.41
CA HIS A 336 -4.52 8.15 25.37
C HIS A 336 -4.38 9.62 25.77
N GLY A 337 -5.46 10.20 26.27
CA GLY A 337 -5.48 11.54 26.83
C GLY A 337 -6.50 11.63 27.96
N SER A 338 -6.24 12.49 28.94
CA SER A 338 -7.12 12.62 30.11
C SER A 338 -7.49 14.06 30.41
N VAL A 339 -8.67 14.26 31.01
CA VAL A 339 -9.15 15.55 31.51
C VAL A 339 -9.91 15.33 32.81
N ALA A 340 -9.76 16.25 33.76
CA ALA A 340 -10.49 16.23 35.02
C ALA A 340 -11.65 17.25 34.96
N VAL A 341 -12.77 16.89 35.58
CA VAL A 341 -13.96 17.73 35.70
C VAL A 341 -14.44 17.68 37.14
N THR A 342 -14.63 18.85 37.76
CA THR A 342 -15.22 18.92 39.10
C THR A 342 -16.73 18.84 39.01
N ILE A 343 -17.31 17.78 39.58
CA ILE A 343 -18.76 17.61 39.66
C ILE A 343 -19.29 18.27 40.93
N THR A 344 -20.04 19.36 40.75
CA THR A 344 -20.61 20.15 41.85
C THR A 344 -21.90 19.53 42.35
N SER A 345 -22.42 20.05 43.47
CA SER A 345 -23.82 19.80 43.82
C SER A 345 -24.76 20.33 42.73
N ASP A 346 -25.97 19.78 42.72
CA ASP A 346 -27.14 20.30 41.98
C ASP A 346 -27.32 21.82 42.18
#